data_AF-A0A918QYP4-F1
#
_entry.id   AF-A0A918QYP4-F1
#
_cell.length_a   1.000
_cell.length_b   1.000
_cell.length_c   1.000
_cell.angle_alpha   90.00
_cell.angle_beta   90.00
_cell.angle_gamma   90.00
#
_symmetry.space_group_name_H-M   'P 1'
#
loop_
_entity.id
_entity.type
_entity.pdbx_description
1 polymer ?
#
loop_
_entity_poly.entity_id
_entity_poly.type
_entity_poly.pdbx_seq_one_letter_code
_entity_poly.pdbx_strand_id
1 'polypeptide(L)'
;MLLTIRVKPAPHLRAAFAKWAVAQTPKVDTCSHSEFCVPPDLFTLVPEELLIGATVDGHRYRSPLEDEQLAAGPQEREPVPGQPPPGGQVVAGDAQDDSGRAGAAAPAKTRARRTPAAAGGRRKAKPEDGR
;
A
#
# COMPACT_ATOMS: atom_id res chain seq x y z
N MET A 1 2.93 -2.43 22.68
CA MET A 1 2.57 -1.79 21.39
C MET A 1 3.21 -2.64 20.30
N LEU A 2 2.43 -3.22 19.39
CA LEU A 2 3.00 -3.95 18.25
C LEU A 2 3.56 -2.92 17.28
N LEU A 3 4.84 -3.04 16.93
CA LEU A 3 5.46 -2.21 15.90
C LEU A 3 4.82 -2.59 14.54
N THR A 4 4.35 -1.61 13.78
CA THR A 4 3.77 -1.83 12.45
C THR A 4 4.38 -0.86 11.44
N ILE A 5 4.67 -1.39 10.26
CA ILE A 5 5.23 -0.68 9.12
C ILE A 5 4.07 -0.33 8.19
N ARG A 6 3.95 0.95 7.80
CA ARG A 6 2.88 1.41 6.91
C ARG A 6 3.33 1.27 5.47
N VAL A 7 2.73 0.34 4.74
CA VAL A 7 3.04 0.10 3.32
C VAL A 7 1.90 0.61 2.45
N LYS A 8 2.22 1.50 1.51
CA LYS A 8 1.33 2.03 0.48
C LYS A 8 1.77 1.50 -0.88
N PRO A 9 1.14 0.42 -1.40
CA PRO A 9 1.53 -0.16 -2.68
C PRO A 9 1.22 0.78 -3.85
N ALA A 10 1.97 0.63 -4.94
CA ALA A 10 1.69 1.32 -6.19
C ALA A 10 0.26 0.99 -6.68
N PRO A 11 -0.50 1.92 -7.28
CA PRO A 11 -1.91 1.71 -7.63
C PRO A 11 -2.20 0.45 -8.44
N HIS A 12 -1.32 0.10 -9.38
CA HIS A 12 -1.44 -1.10 -10.22
C HIS A 12 -1.08 -2.41 -9.51
N LEU A 13 -0.35 -2.34 -8.38
CA LEU A 13 0.06 -3.50 -7.57
C LEU A 13 -0.82 -3.72 -6.33
N ARG A 14 -1.73 -2.78 -6.00
CA ARG A 14 -2.58 -2.86 -4.80
C ARG A 14 -3.37 -4.16 -4.70
N ALA A 15 -3.94 -4.63 -5.80
CA ALA A 15 -4.73 -5.87 -5.81
C ALA A 15 -3.85 -7.10 -5.52
N ALA A 16 -2.65 -7.14 -6.10
CA ALA A 16 -1.69 -8.20 -5.86
C ALA A 16 -1.17 -8.17 -4.41
N PHE A 17 -0.87 -6.98 -3.89
CA PHE A 17 -0.49 -6.80 -2.49
C PHE A 17 -1.59 -7.23 -1.52
N ALA A 18 -2.85 -6.85 -1.78
CA ALA A 18 -3.98 -7.26 -0.96
C ALA A 18 -4.17 -8.80 -0.96
N LYS A 19 -3.97 -9.44 -2.12
CA LYS A 19 -4.01 -10.90 -2.22
C LYS A 19 -2.91 -11.56 -1.38
N TRP A 20 -1.69 -11.03 -1.42
CA TRP A 20 -0.59 -11.50 -0.57
C TRP A 20 -0.91 -11.29 0.92
N ALA A 21 -1.42 -10.12 1.30
CA ALA A 21 -1.72 -9.74 2.68
C ALA A 21 -2.78 -10.66 3.32
N VAL A 22 -3.81 -11.04 2.55
CA VAL A 22 -4.87 -11.96 3.00
C VAL A 22 -4.35 -13.39 3.22
N ALA A 23 -3.27 -13.78 2.55
CA ALA A 23 -2.67 -15.10 2.70
C ALA A 23 -1.75 -15.23 3.94
N GLN A 24 -1.40 -14.12 4.61
CA GLN A 24 -0.47 -14.14 5.74
C GLN A 24 -1.12 -14.59 7.06
N THR A 25 -0.32 -15.23 7.91
CA THR A 25 -0.64 -15.54 9.31
C THR A 25 0.58 -15.15 10.17
N PRO A 26 0.49 -14.12 11.03
CA PRO A 26 -0.70 -13.33 11.39
C PRO A 26 -1.24 -12.47 10.23
N LYS A 27 -2.51 -12.07 10.33
CA LYS A 27 -3.13 -11.24 9.28
C LYS A 27 -2.51 -9.86 9.26
N VAL A 28 -2.23 -9.36 8.07
CA VAL A 28 -1.84 -7.97 7.84
C VAL A 28 -3.07 -7.08 8.00
N ASP A 29 -2.96 -6.07 8.86
CA ASP A 29 -4.04 -5.12 9.08
C ASP A 29 -4.08 -4.05 7.97
N THR A 30 -5.24 -3.41 7.82
CA THR A 30 -5.39 -2.28 6.89
C THR A 30 -5.43 -0.99 7.70
N CYS A 31 -4.42 -0.12 7.55
CA CYS A 31 -4.41 1.17 8.27
C CYS A 31 -5.36 2.19 7.63
N SER A 32 -5.46 2.18 6.30
CA SER A 32 -6.29 3.11 5.53
C SER A 32 -6.69 2.51 4.18
N HIS A 33 -7.51 3.23 3.39
CA HIS A 33 -7.97 2.74 2.08
C HIS A 33 -6.82 2.42 1.09
N SER A 34 -5.63 2.98 1.29
CA SER A 34 -4.48 2.79 0.42
C SER A 34 -3.23 2.27 1.15
N GLU A 35 -3.33 2.00 2.45
CA GLU A 35 -2.17 1.64 3.29
C GLU A 35 -2.46 0.40 4.13
N PHE A 36 -1.45 -0.44 4.25
CA PHE A 36 -1.46 -1.68 5.03
C PHE A 36 -0.51 -1.55 6.22
N CYS A 37 -0.92 -2.09 7.35
CA CYS A 37 -0.17 -2.14 8.61
C CYS A 37 0.50 -3.52 8.67
N VAL A 38 1.74 -3.59 8.20
CA VAL A 38 2.50 -4.84 8.10
C VAL A 38 3.38 -4.99 9.34
N PRO A 39 3.30 -6.11 10.08
CA PRO A 39 4.28 -6.43 11.12
C PRO A 39 5.71 -6.49 10.54
N PRO A 40 6.74 -6.07 11.28
CA PRO A 40 8.13 -6.11 10.80
C PRO A 40 8.56 -7.52 10.37
N ASP A 41 8.09 -8.56 11.07
CA ASP A 41 8.40 -9.96 10.73
C ASP A 41 7.82 -10.40 9.38
N LEU A 42 6.67 -9.84 8.98
CA LEU A 42 6.04 -10.14 7.69
C LEU A 42 6.55 -9.26 6.55
N PHE A 43 7.09 -8.08 6.87
CA PHE A 43 7.60 -7.16 5.87
C PHE A 43 8.77 -7.75 5.09
N THR A 44 9.63 -8.54 5.73
CA THR A 44 10.76 -9.24 5.09
C THR A 44 10.32 -10.36 4.15
N LEU A 45 9.07 -10.82 4.26
CA LEU A 45 8.48 -11.85 3.42
C LEU A 45 7.67 -11.28 2.25
N VAL A 46 7.57 -9.95 2.15
CA VAL A 46 6.88 -9.29 1.03
C VAL A 46 7.76 -9.45 -0.22
N PRO A 47 7.20 -9.98 -1.33
CA PRO A 47 7.90 -10.00 -2.61
C PRO A 47 8.29 -8.59 -3.04
N GLU A 48 9.55 -8.38 -3.41
CA GLU A 48 10.07 -7.09 -3.85
C GLU A 48 9.27 -6.50 -5.02
N GLU A 49 8.79 -7.34 -5.93
CA GLU A 49 7.96 -6.94 -7.07
C GLU A 49 6.69 -6.18 -6.64
N LEU A 50 6.17 -6.45 -5.44
CA LEU A 50 5.00 -5.76 -4.89
C LEU A 50 5.36 -4.44 -4.20
N LEU A 51 6.64 -4.24 -3.88
CA LEU A 51 7.18 -3.04 -3.26
C LEU A 51 7.71 -2.03 -4.30
N ILE A 52 7.89 -2.43 -5.56
CA ILE A 52 8.33 -1.52 -6.63
C ILE A 52 7.35 -0.35 -6.76
N GLY A 53 7.85 0.87 -6.51
CA GLY A 53 7.04 2.09 -6.54
C GLY A 53 6.09 2.25 -5.35
N ALA A 54 6.15 1.37 -4.35
CA ALA A 54 5.43 1.53 -3.10
C ALA A 54 6.08 2.61 -2.20
N THR A 55 5.33 3.07 -1.21
CA THR A 55 5.83 3.94 -0.14
C THR A 55 5.75 3.20 1.19
N VAL A 56 6.86 3.08 1.90
CA VAL A 56 7.01 2.42 3.20
C VAL A 56 7.30 3.49 4.24
N ASP A 57 6.42 3.64 5.23
CA ASP A 57 6.49 4.67 6.29
C ASP A 57 6.72 6.09 5.76
N GLY A 58 6.15 6.41 4.61
CA GLY A 58 6.31 7.71 3.95
C GLY A 58 7.53 7.83 3.04
N HIS A 59 8.42 6.84 3.02
CA HIS A 59 9.57 6.78 2.14
C HIS A 59 9.30 5.91 0.91
N ARG A 60 9.65 6.38 -0.29
CA ARG A 60 9.55 5.54 -1.48
C ARG A 60 10.49 4.35 -1.33
N TYR A 61 9.96 3.15 -1.50
CA TYR A 61 10.76 1.94 -1.47
C TYR A 61 11.77 1.95 -2.63
N ARG A 62 13.03 1.65 -2.30
CA ARG A 62 14.12 1.39 -3.25
C ARG A 62 14.57 -0.06 -3.05
N SER A 63 14.80 -0.78 -4.14
CA SER A 63 15.31 -2.14 -4.03
C SER A 63 16.76 -2.08 -3.50
N PRO A 64 17.14 -2.95 -2.55
CA PRO A 64 18.52 -3.05 -2.09
C PRO A 64 19.53 -3.23 -3.23
N LEU A 65 19.13 -3.84 -4.35
CA LEU A 65 19.98 -4.02 -5.53
C LEU A 65 20.28 -2.69 -6.27
N GLU A 66 19.38 -1.71 -6.17
CA GLU A 66 19.62 -0.34 -6.64
C GLU A 66 20.48 0.43 -5.63
N ASP A 67 20.29 0.16 -4.33
CA ASP A 67 21.12 0.74 -3.26
C ASP A 67 22.54 0.18 -3.25
N GLU A 68 22.79 -1.09 -3.57
CA GLU A 68 24.15 -1.65 -3.73
C GLU A 68 24.88 -1.03 -4.93
N GLN A 69 24.17 -0.72 -6.02
CA GLN A 69 24.73 0.04 -7.15
C GLN A 69 25.04 1.50 -6.80
N LEU A 70 24.29 2.10 -5.87
CA LEU A 70 24.51 3.48 -5.41
C LEU A 70 25.51 3.58 -4.24
N ALA A 71 25.56 2.57 -3.37
CA ALA A 71 26.50 2.41 -2.25
C ALA A 71 27.86 1.85 -2.69
N ALA A 72 27.99 1.40 -3.94
CA ALA A 72 29.26 1.29 -4.65
C ALA A 72 29.84 2.67 -5.03
N GLY A 73 29.14 3.78 -4.74
CA GLY A 73 29.73 5.11 -4.56
C GLY A 73 30.36 5.22 -3.16
N PRO A 74 31.50 5.93 -3.00
CA PRO A 74 32.45 5.70 -1.92
C PRO A 74 31.85 5.88 -0.52
N GLN A 75 31.47 4.77 0.10
CA GLN A 75 31.40 4.61 1.54
C GLN A 75 32.83 4.30 2.00
N GLU A 76 33.54 5.27 2.60
CA GLU A 76 34.71 5.13 3.49
C GLU A 76 35.37 6.52 3.64
N ARG A 77 35.61 7.15 4.80
CA ARG A 77 35.96 6.67 6.14
C ARG A 77 35.68 7.75 7.21
N GLU A 78 35.43 7.27 8.43
CA GLU A 78 35.81 7.83 9.74
C GLU A 78 36.33 9.28 9.80
N PRO A 79 35.75 10.17 10.62
CA PRO A 79 36.36 11.47 10.88
C PRO A 79 37.70 11.28 11.63
N VAL A 80 38.81 11.51 10.92
CA VAL A 80 40.15 11.65 11.51
C VAL A 80 40.12 12.81 12.52
N PRO A 81 40.47 12.59 13.81
CA PRO A 81 40.62 13.68 14.77
C PRO A 81 41.70 14.67 14.29
N GLY A 82 41.30 15.90 13.96
CA GLY A 82 42.21 16.99 13.59
C GLY A 82 41.88 17.76 12.31
N GLN A 83 40.82 17.42 11.58
CA GLN A 83 40.42 18.18 10.39
C GLN A 83 39.46 19.33 10.76
N PRO A 84 39.76 20.60 10.44
CA PRO A 84 38.81 21.69 10.67
C PRO A 84 37.58 21.51 9.75
N PRO A 85 36.36 21.76 10.26
CA PRO A 85 35.13 21.53 9.50
C PRO A 85 35.04 22.47 8.28
N PRO A 86 34.50 22.00 7.14
CA PRO A 86 34.21 22.88 6.02
C PRO A 86 33.13 23.88 6.44
N GLY A 87 33.44 25.16 6.24
CA GLY A 87 32.58 26.29 6.58
C GLY A 87 31.18 26.16 6.02
N GLY A 88 30.20 26.54 6.84
CA GLY A 88 28.78 26.42 6.55
C GLY A 88 28.36 27.15 5.28
N GLN A 89 27.49 26.49 4.51
CA GLN A 89 26.57 27.19 3.63
C GLN A 89 25.16 27.06 4.22
N VAL A 90 24.72 28.18 4.79
CA VAL A 90 23.33 28.45 5.15
C VAL A 90 22.53 28.63 3.86
N VAL A 91 21.75 27.64 3.45
CA VAL A 91 20.72 27.85 2.44
C VAL A 91 19.47 28.36 3.13
N ALA A 92 19.39 29.68 3.23
CA ALA A 92 18.15 30.39 3.53
C ALA A 92 17.22 30.27 2.31
N GLY A 93 16.15 29.49 2.44
CA GLY A 93 15.03 29.45 1.52
C GLY A 93 13.76 29.89 2.24
N ASP A 94 13.51 31.19 2.22
CA ASP A 94 12.24 31.82 2.58
C ASP A 94 11.19 31.61 1.46
N ALA A 95 9.92 31.88 1.79
CA ALA A 95 8.73 31.97 0.93
C ALA A 95 7.82 30.72 0.79
N GLN A 96 7.05 30.49 1.86
CA GLN A 96 5.59 30.59 1.92
C GLN A 96 4.75 30.56 0.62
N ASP A 97 3.69 29.74 0.64
CA ASP A 97 2.27 30.08 0.36
C ASP A 97 1.55 29.07 -0.56
N ASP A 98 0.53 28.38 -0.06
CA ASP A 98 -0.86 28.64 -0.47
C ASP A 98 -1.82 27.70 0.26
N SER A 99 -2.71 28.34 1.02
CA SER A 99 -3.85 27.72 1.66
C SER A 99 -5.00 27.66 0.66
N GLY A 100 -5.39 26.46 0.21
CA GLY A 100 -6.52 26.39 -0.72
C GLY A 100 -7.10 25.01 -0.97
N ARG A 101 -7.97 24.55 -0.05
CA ARG A 101 -9.40 24.29 -0.34
C ARG A 101 -9.96 23.09 0.40
N ALA A 102 -10.77 23.44 1.40
CA ALA A 102 -11.81 22.60 1.96
C ALA A 102 -12.71 22.01 0.85
N GLY A 103 -12.73 20.69 0.76
CA GLY A 103 -13.80 19.92 0.11
C GLY A 103 -14.71 19.36 1.18
N ALA A 104 -15.78 20.09 1.45
CA ALA A 104 -16.82 19.75 2.41
C ALA A 104 -17.47 18.38 2.12
N ALA A 105 -17.92 17.76 3.20
CA ALA A 105 -18.74 16.57 3.22
C ALA A 105 -20.04 16.70 2.41
N ALA A 106 -20.46 15.59 1.80
CA ALA A 106 -21.88 15.31 1.60
C ALA A 106 -22.15 13.81 1.84
N PRO A 107 -23.13 13.47 2.70
CA PRO A 107 -23.44 12.11 3.08
C PRO A 107 -24.58 11.48 2.24
N ALA A 108 -24.54 10.15 2.23
CA ALA A 108 -25.67 9.24 2.32
C ALA A 108 -26.55 8.95 1.07
N LYS A 109 -27.00 7.69 1.09
CA LYS A 109 -28.34 7.17 0.73
C LYS A 109 -28.42 6.22 -0.48
N THR A 110 -28.48 4.94 -0.09
CA THR A 110 -29.52 3.95 -0.49
C THR A 110 -29.22 3.02 -1.67
N ARG A 111 -28.70 1.84 -1.30
CA ARG A 111 -29.36 0.52 -1.47
C ARG A 111 -30.45 0.45 -2.55
N ALA A 112 -30.13 -0.20 -3.67
CA ALA A 112 -31.10 -1.00 -4.42
C ALA A 112 -30.43 -2.27 -4.94
N ARG A 113 -30.19 -3.23 -4.01
CA ARG A 113 -30.03 -4.63 -4.41
C ARG A 113 -31.38 -5.07 -4.98
N ARG A 114 -31.43 -5.31 -6.29
CA ARG A 114 -32.56 -6.01 -6.91
C ARG A 114 -32.58 -7.43 -6.35
N THR A 115 -33.63 -7.72 -5.61
CA THR A 115 -34.06 -9.05 -5.23
C THR A 115 -34.36 -9.87 -6.49
N PRO A 116 -33.96 -11.15 -6.58
CA PRO A 116 -34.49 -12.05 -7.58
C PRO A 116 -35.96 -12.34 -7.25
N ALA A 117 -36.87 -11.91 -8.11
CA ALA A 117 -38.27 -12.32 -8.03
C ALA A 117 -38.38 -13.76 -8.55
N ALA A 118 -38.67 -14.67 -7.62
CA ALA A 118 -39.31 -15.94 -7.96
C ALA A 118 -40.67 -15.64 -8.58
N ALA A 119 -40.86 -16.01 -9.84
CA ALA A 119 -42.17 -16.05 -10.49
C ALA A 119 -42.25 -17.27 -11.41
N GLY A 120 -42.94 -18.29 -10.88
CA GLY A 120 -43.70 -19.33 -11.54
C GLY A 120 -43.52 -19.60 -13.03
N GLY A 121 -43.08 -20.83 -13.33
CA GLY A 121 -43.24 -21.48 -14.62
C GLY A 121 -43.70 -22.93 -14.45
N ARG A 122 -44.92 -23.14 -13.93
CA ARG A 122 -45.64 -24.42 -14.05
C ARG A 122 -45.74 -24.78 -15.55
N ARG A 123 -45.15 -25.90 -15.97
CA ARG A 123 -45.64 -26.71 -17.11
C ARG A 123 -45.52 -28.18 -16.67
N LYS A 124 -46.63 -28.72 -16.19
CA LYS A 124 -47.49 -29.70 -16.88
C LYS A 124 -46.78 -31.03 -17.14
N ALA A 125 -47.27 -32.02 -16.41
CA ALA A 125 -47.06 -33.44 -16.61
C ALA A 125 -47.34 -33.88 -18.05
N LYS A 126 -46.60 -34.90 -18.51
CA LYS A 126 -47.10 -35.94 -19.40
C LYS A 126 -46.41 -37.26 -19.02
N PRO A 127 -47.09 -38.19 -18.34
CA PRO A 127 -46.74 -39.60 -18.42
C PRO A 127 -47.43 -40.19 -19.66
N GLU A 128 -46.66 -40.58 -20.65
CA GLU A 128 -47.01 -41.66 -21.60
C GLU A 128 -46.04 -42.78 -21.19
N ASP A 129 -46.46 -43.80 -20.43
CA ASP A 129 -47.24 -44.96 -20.86
C ASP A 129 -46.89 -45.43 -22.27
N GLY A 130 -46.21 -46.57 -22.35
CA GLY A 130 -45.81 -47.16 -23.62
C GLY A 130 -44.96 -48.41 -23.48
N ARG A 131 -45.58 -49.47 -22.92
CA ARG A 131 -45.35 -50.92 -23.13
C ARG A 131 -43.93 -51.49 -23.09
#